data_AF-A0A3M2E0K4-F1
#
_entry.id   AF-A0A3M2E0K4-F1
#
_cell.length_a   1.000
_cell.length_b   1.000
_cell.length_c   1.000
_cell.angle_alpha   90.00
_cell.angle_beta   90.00
_cell.angle_gamma   90.00
#
_symmetry.space_group_name_H-M   'P 1'
#
loop_
_entity.id
_entity.type
_entity.pdbx_description
1 polymer ?
#
loop_
_entity_poly.entity_id
_entity_poly.type
_entity_poly.pdbx_seq_one_letter_code
_entity_poly.pdbx_strand_id
1 'polypeptide(L)'
;MQVQFPNANNYLIPRGLFVAAWKVWFKRFAQDPSQWRKGAMPLGTMEGTLANLLNTRGRFNVDVICRLMVPWNYRNQPQATDAFLALNTHILVPVDDHLASEHQPAVRLSDQALEFWDRRTFIEQDQWMNYAEARIQADIETTSDEPVIVDDAGIEVIGSGVYPPYIPDKNAPDEAFVEAMVAWIDEDVHQPMYQRKPVGDAVSTWHDRLTAFFWPKPRMGYSEFKVFSSPLLYYSSVLAERILDGKAWTPTENQYAVKVANELFNLMGTPQRQVTEETVRRVFEAAVLNRIDEEAKMNSGWTFLAAFASAIHEKSPRSDYIPLMAWNSRIATAVISRLDFLLTEAGVTELGDRFPGLGLIPGWGGTRPRQYSLNWPSGYRSWRTQLAASRLGIQIRDILNNSVNSRGQRKYRTMPLVGGDRGPWTLRGVELVLFQDGY
;
A
#
# COMPACT_ATOMS: atom_id res chain seq x y z
N MET A 1 -18.99 2.69 -20.73
CA MET A 1 -18.85 4.09 -20.29
C MET A 1 -18.00 4.13 -19.02
N GLN A 2 -17.05 5.04 -18.97
CA GLN A 2 -16.16 5.29 -17.83
C GLN A 2 -16.65 6.48 -17.01
N VAL A 3 -16.08 6.71 -15.83
CA VAL A 3 -16.28 7.93 -15.05
C VAL A 3 -15.12 8.87 -15.36
N GLN A 4 -15.41 10.12 -15.73
CA GLN A 4 -14.44 11.11 -16.16
C GLN A 4 -14.28 12.22 -15.12
N PHE A 5 -13.04 12.50 -14.73
CA PHE A 5 -12.69 13.56 -13.79
C PHE A 5 -12.08 14.75 -14.54
N PRO A 6 -12.86 15.81 -14.86
CA PRO A 6 -12.36 16.93 -15.66
C PRO A 6 -11.20 17.66 -14.97
N ASN A 7 -11.28 17.85 -13.65
CA ASN A 7 -10.25 18.52 -12.86
C ASN A 7 -8.98 17.68 -12.62
N ALA A 8 -9.01 16.39 -12.96
CA ALA A 8 -7.84 15.52 -12.92
C ALA A 8 -7.28 15.25 -14.32
N ASN A 9 -7.29 16.27 -15.19
CA ASN A 9 -6.86 16.18 -16.59
C ASN A 9 -7.62 15.09 -17.36
N ASN A 10 -8.95 15.09 -17.23
CA ASN A 10 -9.83 14.08 -17.84
C ASN A 10 -9.45 12.63 -17.47
N TYR A 11 -8.94 12.40 -16.25
CA TYR A 11 -8.65 11.06 -15.78
C TYR A 11 -9.91 10.19 -15.80
N LEU A 12 -9.75 8.94 -16.22
CA LEU A 12 -10.85 8.01 -16.43
C LEU A 12 -10.73 6.82 -15.48
N ILE A 13 -11.84 6.42 -14.87
CA ILE A 13 -11.93 5.16 -14.13
C ILE A 13 -13.08 4.28 -14.64
N PRO A 14 -13.00 2.96 -14.45
CA PRO A 14 -14.13 2.08 -14.70
C PRO A 14 -15.35 2.45 -13.85
N ARG A 15 -16.55 2.40 -14.44
CA ARG A 15 -17.84 2.58 -13.74
C ARG A 15 -17.96 1.67 -12.51
N GLY A 16 -17.55 0.41 -12.63
CA GLY A 16 -17.60 -0.56 -11.53
C GLY A 16 -16.79 -0.13 -10.32
N LEU A 17 -15.62 0.50 -10.54
CA LEU A 17 -14.79 1.00 -9.45
C LEU A 17 -15.47 2.15 -8.69
N PHE A 18 -16.13 3.08 -9.39
CA PHE A 18 -16.85 4.17 -8.73
C PHE A 18 -18.02 3.66 -7.89
N VAL A 19 -18.84 2.75 -8.42
CA VAL A 19 -19.97 2.15 -7.68
C VAL A 19 -19.46 1.36 -6.46
N ALA A 20 -18.34 0.65 -6.60
CA ALA A 20 -17.70 -0.03 -5.48
C ALA A 20 -17.21 0.96 -4.41
N ALA A 21 -16.54 2.05 -4.81
CA ALA A 21 -16.08 3.09 -3.88
C ALA A 21 -17.25 3.74 -3.12
N TRP A 22 -18.35 4.05 -3.82
CA TRP A 22 -19.59 4.50 -3.23
C TRP A 22 -20.10 3.55 -2.15
N LYS A 23 -20.19 2.26 -2.47
CA LYS A 23 -20.65 1.22 -1.54
C LYS A 23 -19.72 1.07 -0.33
N VAL A 24 -18.40 1.13 -0.52
CA VAL A 24 -17.43 1.12 0.59
C VAL A 24 -17.61 2.35 1.48
N TRP A 25 -17.82 3.53 0.90
CA TRP A 25 -17.99 4.77 1.66
C TRP A 25 -19.25 4.76 2.52
N PHE A 26 -20.38 4.31 1.95
CA PHE A 26 -21.62 4.07 2.71
C PHE A 26 -21.41 3.08 3.85
N LYS A 27 -20.71 1.97 3.58
CA LYS A 27 -20.41 0.97 4.61
C LYS A 27 -19.62 1.55 5.79
N ARG A 28 -18.72 2.50 5.54
CA ARG A 28 -17.84 3.07 6.56
C ARG A 28 -18.46 4.23 7.33
N PHE A 29 -19.17 5.11 6.64
CA PHE A 29 -19.49 6.44 7.19
C PHE A 29 -20.98 6.78 7.20
N ALA A 30 -21.83 6.04 6.47
CA ALA A 30 -23.27 6.25 6.56
C ALA A 30 -23.82 5.70 7.89
N GLN A 31 -24.86 6.32 8.42
CA GLN A 31 -25.57 5.81 9.61
C GLN A 31 -26.21 4.45 9.34
N ASP A 32 -26.76 4.24 8.14
CA ASP A 32 -27.27 2.96 7.66
C ASP A 32 -26.51 2.51 6.41
N PRO A 33 -25.52 1.61 6.56
CA PRO A 33 -24.77 1.01 5.45
C PRO A 33 -25.62 0.36 4.36
N SER A 34 -26.83 -0.12 4.69
CA SER A 34 -27.70 -0.82 3.74
C SER A 34 -28.30 0.13 2.69
N GLN A 35 -28.31 1.44 2.96
CA GLN A 35 -28.86 2.45 2.08
C GLN A 35 -27.98 2.76 0.87
N TRP A 36 -26.80 2.15 0.68
CA TRP A 36 -25.91 2.51 -0.44
C TRP A 36 -26.59 2.51 -1.83
N ARG A 37 -27.69 1.76 -2.02
CA ARG A 37 -28.48 1.78 -3.26
C ARG A 37 -29.40 2.98 -3.41
N LYS A 38 -30.08 3.39 -2.33
CA LYS A 38 -31.18 4.39 -2.35
C LYS A 38 -30.83 5.70 -1.66
N GLY A 39 -29.80 5.66 -0.83
CA GLY A 39 -29.31 6.78 -0.05
C GLY A 39 -28.63 7.81 -0.93
N ALA A 40 -28.67 9.04 -0.46
CA ALA A 40 -28.00 10.16 -1.06
C ALA A 40 -26.70 10.47 -0.30
N MET A 41 -25.74 11.07 -0.98
CA MET A 41 -24.56 11.64 -0.37
C MET A 41 -24.53 13.15 -0.63
N PRO A 42 -24.18 13.96 0.37
CA PRO A 42 -24.00 15.40 0.19
C PRO A 42 -23.08 15.71 -0.98
N LEU A 43 -23.54 16.66 -1.79
CA LEU A 43 -22.81 17.26 -2.89
C LEU A 43 -22.30 18.63 -2.44
N GLY A 44 -21.04 18.90 -2.73
CA GLY A 44 -20.42 20.20 -2.50
C GLY A 44 -18.92 20.11 -2.65
N THR A 45 -18.34 20.99 -3.46
CA THR A 45 -16.89 21.15 -3.51
C THR A 45 -16.46 21.84 -2.22
N MET A 46 -15.66 21.15 -1.42
CA MET A 46 -15.10 21.75 -0.21
C MET A 46 -13.70 22.28 -0.52
N GLU A 47 -13.43 23.55 -0.21
CA GLU A 47 -12.08 24.09 -0.32
C GLU A 47 -11.14 23.43 0.70
N GLY A 48 -9.87 23.30 0.34
CA GLY A 48 -8.83 22.73 1.21
C GLY A 48 -8.26 21.39 0.74
N THR A 49 -7.26 20.93 1.52
CA THR A 49 -6.56 19.66 1.32
C THR A 49 -7.46 18.47 1.64
N LEU A 50 -7.19 17.31 1.03
CA LEU A 50 -7.94 16.08 1.35
C LEU A 50 -7.84 15.72 2.85
N ALA A 51 -6.70 16.00 3.49
CA ALA A 51 -6.53 15.84 4.93
C ALA A 51 -7.57 16.66 5.71
N ASN A 52 -7.72 17.95 5.40
CA ASN A 52 -8.69 18.83 6.06
C ASN A 52 -10.13 18.35 5.89
N LEU A 53 -10.49 17.78 4.73
CA LEU A 53 -11.83 17.28 4.47
C LEU A 53 -12.16 16.01 5.27
N LEU A 54 -11.18 15.13 5.44
CA LEU A 54 -11.35 13.90 6.22
C LEU A 54 -11.41 14.18 7.73
N ASN A 55 -10.67 15.18 8.20
CA ASN A 55 -10.64 15.59 9.62
C ASN A 55 -11.84 16.44 10.05
N THR A 56 -12.71 16.87 9.13
CA THR A 56 -13.90 17.67 9.42
C THR A 56 -15.18 16.85 9.27
N ARG A 57 -16.34 17.42 9.62
CA ARG A 57 -17.66 16.77 9.43
C ARG A 57 -18.00 16.47 7.95
N GLY A 58 -17.15 16.91 7.01
CA GLY A 58 -17.32 16.72 5.57
C GLY A 58 -16.90 15.36 5.00
N ARG A 59 -16.41 14.42 5.82
CA ARG A 59 -15.91 13.12 5.31
C ARG A 59 -16.93 12.32 4.51
N PHE A 60 -18.23 12.38 4.83
CA PHE A 60 -19.29 11.73 4.06
C PHE A 60 -19.81 12.66 2.96
N ASN A 61 -19.01 12.83 1.90
CA ASN A 61 -19.30 13.73 0.79
C ASN A 61 -18.75 13.15 -0.54
N VAL A 62 -19.43 13.43 -1.65
CA VAL A 62 -19.05 12.92 -2.97
C VAL A 62 -17.67 13.41 -3.42
N ASP A 63 -17.32 14.65 -3.10
CA ASP A 63 -16.02 15.23 -3.44
C ASP A 63 -14.87 14.45 -2.81
N VAL A 64 -15.04 13.96 -1.58
CA VAL A 64 -14.03 13.16 -0.88
C VAL A 64 -13.81 11.83 -1.61
N ILE A 65 -14.87 11.12 -1.99
CA ILE A 65 -14.75 9.89 -2.79
C ILE A 65 -14.06 10.18 -4.13
N CYS A 66 -14.48 11.23 -4.83
CA CYS A 66 -13.91 11.60 -6.11
C CYS A 66 -12.40 11.90 -6.00
N ARG A 67 -11.97 12.62 -4.95
CA ARG A 67 -10.55 12.86 -4.65
C ARG A 67 -9.78 11.58 -4.36
N LEU A 68 -10.36 10.60 -3.67
CA LEU A 68 -9.70 9.31 -3.42
C LEU A 68 -9.54 8.47 -4.71
N MET A 69 -10.37 8.71 -5.72
CA MET A 69 -10.36 7.95 -6.97
C MET A 69 -9.37 8.47 -8.02
N VAL A 70 -8.84 9.68 -7.86
CA VAL A 70 -7.88 10.29 -8.80
C VAL A 70 -6.42 10.08 -8.35
N PRO A 71 -5.44 10.22 -9.27
CA PRO A 71 -4.02 10.17 -8.92
C PRO A 71 -3.64 11.21 -7.85
N TRP A 72 -2.60 10.88 -7.07
CA TRP A 72 -2.20 11.62 -5.86
C TRP A 72 -2.05 13.13 -6.06
N ASN A 73 -1.55 13.57 -7.23
CA ASN A 73 -1.26 14.97 -7.52
C ASN A 73 -2.53 15.83 -7.74
N TYR A 74 -3.71 15.22 -7.79
CA TYR A 74 -5.01 15.91 -7.97
C TYR A 74 -5.89 15.86 -6.71
N ARG A 75 -5.46 15.15 -5.66
CA ARG A 75 -6.31 14.87 -4.48
C ARG A 75 -6.62 16.11 -3.63
N ASN A 76 -5.78 17.15 -3.71
CA ASN A 76 -6.00 18.42 -3.02
C ASN A 76 -6.78 19.44 -3.85
N GLN A 77 -7.46 19.00 -4.91
CA GLN A 77 -8.31 19.84 -5.74
C GLN A 77 -9.75 19.28 -5.76
N PRO A 78 -10.78 20.14 -5.78
CA PRO A 78 -12.16 19.68 -5.93
C PRO A 78 -12.35 18.85 -7.19
N GLN A 79 -13.06 17.73 -7.06
CA GLN A 79 -13.33 16.78 -8.14
C GLN A 79 -14.83 16.64 -8.45
N ALA A 80 -15.72 16.83 -7.48
CA ALA A 80 -17.18 16.74 -7.66
C ALA A 80 -17.83 18.07 -8.07
N THR A 81 -17.33 18.69 -9.15
CA THR A 81 -17.87 19.95 -9.71
C THR A 81 -19.13 19.73 -10.56
N ASP A 82 -19.81 20.81 -10.95
CA ASP A 82 -20.93 20.75 -11.90
C ASP A 82 -20.53 20.12 -13.24
N ALA A 83 -19.32 20.43 -13.73
CA ALA A 83 -18.77 19.82 -14.93
C ALA A 83 -18.59 18.30 -14.77
N PHE A 84 -18.15 17.85 -13.60
CA PHE A 84 -18.07 16.42 -13.29
C PHE A 84 -19.46 15.78 -13.31
N LEU A 85 -20.48 16.39 -12.70
CA LEU A 85 -21.83 15.84 -12.71
C LEU A 85 -22.43 15.78 -14.12
N ALA A 86 -22.27 16.84 -14.91
CA ALA A 86 -22.76 16.90 -16.28
C ALA A 86 -22.15 15.81 -17.18
N LEU A 87 -20.86 15.49 -16.97
CA LEU A 87 -20.16 14.42 -17.71
C LEU A 87 -20.49 13.01 -17.21
N ASN A 88 -21.04 12.87 -15.99
CA ASN A 88 -21.22 11.59 -15.32
C ASN A 88 -22.67 11.33 -14.88
N THR A 89 -23.66 11.84 -15.61
CA THR A 89 -25.09 11.62 -15.36
C THR A 89 -25.49 10.14 -15.41
N HIS A 90 -24.72 9.32 -16.12
CA HIS A 90 -24.84 7.86 -16.12
C HIS A 90 -24.39 7.18 -14.83
N ILE A 91 -23.76 7.90 -13.90
CA ILE A 91 -23.34 7.42 -12.57
C ILE A 91 -24.16 8.04 -11.47
N LEU A 92 -24.28 9.37 -11.47
CA LEU A 92 -24.87 10.16 -10.40
C LEU A 92 -26.02 10.99 -10.93
N VAL A 93 -27.08 11.09 -10.12
CA VAL A 93 -28.21 12.00 -10.36
C VAL A 93 -28.49 12.80 -9.11
N PRO A 94 -28.84 14.11 -9.24
CA PRO A 94 -29.32 14.90 -8.11
C PRO A 94 -30.53 14.26 -7.43
N VAL A 95 -30.66 14.52 -6.14
CA VAL A 95 -31.85 14.15 -5.36
C VAL A 95 -32.65 15.42 -5.10
N ASP A 96 -33.96 15.37 -5.31
CA ASP A 96 -34.84 16.52 -5.07
C ASP A 96 -34.81 16.94 -3.58
N ASP A 97 -34.84 18.26 -3.33
CA ASP A 97 -34.69 18.90 -2.02
C ASP A 97 -35.60 18.35 -0.91
N HIS A 98 -36.70 17.70 -1.27
CA HIS A 98 -37.66 17.11 -0.31
C HIS A 98 -37.17 15.82 0.38
N LEU A 99 -36.09 15.20 -0.11
CA LEU A 99 -35.49 13.99 0.48
C LEU A 99 -34.19 14.26 1.26
N ALA A 100 -33.58 15.44 1.10
CA ALA A 100 -32.41 15.83 1.84
C ALA A 100 -32.83 16.38 3.20
N SER A 101 -32.53 15.66 4.29
CA SER A 101 -32.94 16.02 5.66
C SER A 101 -32.32 17.34 6.16
N GLU A 102 -31.42 17.94 5.40
CA GLU A 102 -30.80 19.24 5.60
C GLU A 102 -30.71 19.84 4.18
N HIS A 103 -30.97 21.15 3.99
CA HIS A 103 -31.10 21.82 2.68
C HIS A 103 -29.78 21.89 1.85
N GLN A 104 -28.99 20.83 1.89
CA GLN A 104 -27.73 20.67 1.18
C GLN A 104 -27.99 19.86 -0.09
N PRO A 105 -27.54 20.32 -1.26
CA PRO A 105 -27.58 19.54 -2.49
C PRO A 105 -27.00 18.15 -2.26
N ALA A 106 -27.65 17.13 -2.80
CA ALA A 106 -27.21 15.74 -2.66
C ALA A 106 -27.40 14.99 -3.98
N VAL A 107 -26.64 13.92 -4.15
CA VAL A 107 -26.75 13.03 -5.30
C VAL A 107 -26.91 11.59 -4.85
N ARG A 108 -27.47 10.75 -5.71
CA ARG A 108 -27.54 9.29 -5.56
C ARG A 108 -26.97 8.61 -6.79
N LEU A 109 -26.72 7.30 -6.69
CA LEU A 109 -26.44 6.49 -7.88
C LEU A 109 -27.65 6.53 -8.83
N SER A 110 -27.37 6.66 -10.12
CA SER A 110 -28.36 6.56 -11.18
C SER A 110 -28.85 5.13 -11.33
N ASP A 111 -30.05 4.95 -11.90
CA ASP A 111 -30.60 3.62 -12.15
C ASP A 111 -29.73 2.84 -13.15
N GLN A 112 -29.09 3.55 -14.08
CA GLN A 112 -28.14 2.95 -15.02
C GLN A 112 -26.86 2.45 -14.34
N ALA A 113 -26.40 3.12 -13.27
CA ALA A 113 -25.27 2.67 -12.48
C ALA A 113 -25.60 1.41 -11.68
N LEU A 114 -26.79 1.38 -11.09
CA LEU A 114 -27.32 0.22 -10.35
C LEU A 114 -27.53 -0.98 -11.27
N GLU A 115 -28.16 -0.78 -12.43
CA GLU A 115 -28.36 -1.84 -13.41
C GLU A 115 -27.03 -2.37 -13.94
N PHE A 116 -26.06 -1.49 -14.21
CA PHE A 116 -24.72 -1.92 -14.60
C PHE A 116 -24.09 -2.83 -13.54
N TRP A 117 -24.20 -2.44 -12.27
CA TRP A 117 -23.67 -3.20 -11.14
C TRP A 117 -24.37 -4.56 -11.01
N ASP A 118 -25.70 -4.59 -11.07
CA ASP A 118 -26.50 -5.79 -10.90
C ASP A 118 -26.33 -6.82 -12.03
N ARG A 119 -25.95 -6.37 -13.23
CA ARG A 119 -25.60 -7.25 -14.36
C ARG A 119 -24.21 -7.88 -14.26
N ARG A 120 -23.36 -7.44 -13.32
CA ARG A 120 -22.03 -8.03 -13.11
C ARG A 120 -22.14 -9.34 -12.33
N THR A 121 -21.24 -10.27 -12.63
CA THR A 121 -21.07 -11.47 -11.82
C THR A 121 -20.60 -11.10 -10.41
N PHE A 122 -20.82 -12.00 -9.45
CA PHE A 122 -20.31 -11.84 -8.09
C PHE A 122 -18.78 -11.63 -8.05
N ILE A 123 -18.05 -12.34 -8.92
CA ILE A 123 -16.59 -12.25 -9.01
C ILE A 123 -16.16 -10.85 -9.47
N GLU A 124 -16.77 -10.32 -10.54
CA GLU A 124 -16.47 -8.96 -11.01
C GLU A 124 -16.81 -7.90 -9.95
N GLN A 125 -17.95 -8.05 -9.26
CA GLN A 125 -18.34 -7.14 -8.18
C GLN A 125 -17.32 -7.18 -7.03
N ASP A 126 -16.92 -8.36 -6.57
CA ASP A 126 -15.96 -8.49 -5.47
C ASP A 126 -14.58 -7.95 -5.86
N GLN A 127 -14.14 -8.13 -7.10
CA GLN A 127 -12.91 -7.53 -7.62
C GLN A 127 -12.95 -6.00 -7.56
N TRP A 128 -14.04 -5.36 -8.03
CA TRP A 128 -14.18 -3.90 -7.91
C TRP A 128 -14.24 -3.44 -6.46
N MET A 129 -14.91 -4.19 -5.59
CA MET A 129 -14.89 -3.91 -4.14
C MET A 129 -13.48 -4.00 -3.57
N ASN A 130 -12.66 -4.97 -3.99
CA ASN A 130 -11.27 -5.10 -3.56
C ASN A 130 -10.46 -3.88 -4.00
N TYR A 131 -10.56 -3.46 -5.27
CA TYR A 131 -9.82 -2.27 -5.74
C TYR A 131 -10.28 -0.98 -5.04
N ALA A 132 -11.58 -0.83 -4.76
CA ALA A 132 -12.09 0.31 -4.02
C ALA A 132 -11.61 0.32 -2.56
N GLU A 133 -11.70 -0.83 -1.86
CA GLU A 133 -11.19 -0.98 -0.50
C GLU A 133 -9.68 -0.71 -0.46
N ALA A 134 -8.90 -1.22 -1.41
CA ALA A 134 -7.47 -0.97 -1.49
C ALA A 134 -7.17 0.52 -1.63
N ARG A 135 -7.86 1.26 -2.51
CA ARG A 135 -7.65 2.70 -2.68
C ARG A 135 -7.99 3.52 -1.44
N ILE A 136 -8.98 3.08 -0.66
CA ILE A 136 -9.38 3.77 0.56
C ILE A 136 -8.46 3.39 1.73
N GLN A 137 -7.98 2.15 1.77
CA GLN A 137 -7.08 1.68 2.82
C GLN A 137 -5.62 2.05 2.59
N ALA A 138 -5.19 2.21 1.34
CA ALA A 138 -3.80 2.48 1.00
C ALA A 138 -3.34 3.83 1.53
N ASP A 139 -2.03 3.99 1.63
CA ASP A 139 -1.45 5.27 1.97
C ASP A 139 -1.83 6.34 0.95
N ILE A 140 -2.41 7.43 1.46
CA ILE A 140 -2.92 8.49 0.61
C ILE A 140 -1.80 9.52 0.41
N GLU A 141 -1.05 9.34 -0.68
CA GLU A 141 -0.16 10.38 -1.19
C GLU A 141 -0.98 11.60 -1.62
N THR A 142 -0.52 12.81 -1.27
CA THR A 142 -1.05 14.09 -1.77
C THR A 142 0.10 15.07 -2.03
N THR A 143 -0.21 16.27 -2.53
CA THR A 143 0.77 17.36 -2.66
C THR A 143 1.03 18.10 -1.36
N SER A 144 0.34 17.75 -0.27
CA SER A 144 0.52 18.34 1.06
C SER A 144 1.42 17.44 1.91
N ASP A 145 2.21 18.05 2.79
CA ASP A 145 2.97 17.37 3.83
C ASP A 145 2.08 16.97 5.02
N GLU A 146 0.79 17.35 5.01
CA GLU A 146 -0.16 17.01 6.07
C GLU A 146 -0.59 15.54 6.03
N PRO A 147 -0.72 14.89 7.20
CA PRO A 147 -1.25 13.54 7.30
C PRO A 147 -2.72 13.44 6.89
N VAL A 148 -3.00 12.64 5.86
CA VAL A 148 -4.34 12.30 5.37
C VAL A 148 -4.92 11.07 6.08
N ILE A 149 -5.37 11.27 7.32
CA ILE A 149 -5.91 10.20 8.16
C ILE A 149 -7.39 9.97 7.83
N VAL A 150 -7.72 8.79 7.30
CA VAL A 150 -9.12 8.39 7.03
C VAL A 150 -9.84 7.93 8.31
N ASP A 151 -9.08 7.35 9.24
CA ASP A 151 -9.59 6.77 10.49
C ASP A 151 -8.89 7.46 11.69
N ASP A 152 -9.62 8.26 12.47
CA ASP A 152 -9.13 9.12 13.59
C ASP A 152 -8.38 8.35 14.71
N ALA A 153 -7.13 7.96 14.48
CA ALA A 153 -6.45 6.95 15.31
C ALA A 153 -5.41 7.50 16.32
N GLY A 154 -5.19 8.80 16.42
CA GLY A 154 -4.15 9.36 17.30
C GLY A 154 -2.73 8.96 16.91
N ILE A 155 -1.74 9.37 17.71
CA ILE A 155 -0.31 9.08 17.51
C ILE A 155 0.03 7.76 18.23
N GLU A 156 0.78 6.86 17.57
CA GLU A 156 1.30 5.65 18.23
C GLU A 156 2.72 5.86 18.75
N VAL A 157 2.96 5.46 20.00
CA VAL A 157 4.29 5.38 20.60
C VAL A 157 4.71 3.91 20.63
N ILE A 158 5.83 3.57 20.00
CA ILE A 158 6.39 2.21 20.08
C ILE A 158 7.01 1.96 21.45
N GLY A 159 6.88 0.72 21.93
CA GLY A 159 7.46 0.28 23.20
C GLY A 159 6.50 0.34 24.39
N SER A 160 5.25 0.80 24.21
CA SER A 160 4.24 0.79 25.28
C SER A 160 3.62 -0.60 25.54
N GLY A 161 3.80 -1.56 24.63
CA GLY A 161 3.23 -2.91 24.69
C GLY A 161 4.23 -3.97 25.15
N VAL A 162 5.17 -4.33 24.26
CA VAL A 162 6.24 -5.31 24.53
C VAL A 162 7.59 -4.66 24.29
N TYR A 163 8.43 -4.66 25.32
CA TYR A 163 9.81 -4.21 25.24
C TYR A 163 10.63 -5.22 24.40
N PRO A 164 11.59 -4.79 23.56
CA PRO A 164 12.40 -5.71 22.76
C PRO A 164 13.14 -6.73 23.65
N PRO A 165 13.37 -7.96 23.15
CA PRO A 165 13.97 -9.04 23.95
C PRO A 165 15.40 -8.73 24.40
N TYR A 166 16.11 -7.92 23.63
CA TYR A 166 17.41 -7.37 24.00
C TYR A 166 17.69 -6.07 23.24
N ILE A 167 18.55 -5.24 23.81
CA ILE A 167 19.06 -4.00 23.20
C ILE A 167 20.56 -4.21 22.91
N PRO A 168 21.03 -4.08 21.66
CA PRO A 168 22.46 -4.09 21.36
C PRO A 168 23.20 -2.92 22.03
N ASP A 169 24.53 -3.06 22.22
CA ASP A 169 25.36 -1.93 22.66
C ASP A 169 25.28 -0.77 21.66
N LYS A 170 25.38 0.47 22.15
CA LYS A 170 25.41 1.69 21.32
C LYS A 170 26.34 1.59 20.11
N ASN A 171 27.50 0.97 20.30
CA ASN A 171 28.58 0.85 19.31
C ASN A 171 28.54 -0.47 18.54
N ALA A 172 27.53 -1.32 18.77
CA ALA A 172 27.36 -2.54 18.01
C ALA A 172 27.10 -2.22 16.52
N PRO A 173 27.52 -3.10 15.60
CA PRO A 173 27.28 -2.91 14.17
C PRO A 173 25.77 -2.93 13.85
N ASP A 174 25.37 -2.34 12.73
CA ASP A 174 23.97 -2.24 12.33
C ASP A 174 23.29 -3.61 12.23
N GLU A 175 24.02 -4.65 11.82
CA GLU A 175 23.53 -6.02 11.76
C GLU A 175 22.98 -6.50 13.11
N ALA A 176 23.58 -6.11 14.24
CA ALA A 176 23.11 -6.48 15.57
C ALA A 176 21.75 -5.84 15.90
N PHE A 177 21.50 -4.62 15.40
CA PHE A 177 20.22 -3.94 15.54
C PHE A 177 19.15 -4.54 14.62
N VAL A 178 19.53 -5.03 13.43
CA VAL A 178 18.63 -5.80 12.56
C VAL A 178 18.24 -7.12 13.23
N GLU A 179 19.20 -7.85 13.80
CA GLU A 179 18.92 -9.09 14.53
C GLU A 179 18.00 -8.85 15.74
N ALA A 180 18.18 -7.74 16.47
CA ALA A 180 17.34 -7.36 17.59
C ALA A 180 15.91 -7.03 17.13
N MET A 181 15.77 -6.29 16.03
CA MET A 181 14.48 -5.99 15.42
C MET A 181 13.76 -7.26 14.96
N VAL A 182 14.46 -8.20 14.32
CA VAL A 182 13.87 -9.47 13.86
C VAL A 182 13.38 -10.30 15.04
N ALA A 183 14.17 -10.39 16.12
CA ALA A 183 13.76 -11.06 17.34
C ALA A 183 12.56 -10.37 18.00
N TRP A 184 12.55 -9.04 18.03
CA TRP A 184 11.43 -8.28 18.57
C TRP A 184 10.14 -8.53 17.79
N ILE A 185 10.16 -8.49 16.45
CA ILE A 185 8.96 -8.80 15.64
C ILE A 185 8.48 -10.24 15.87
N ASP A 186 9.39 -11.18 16.12
CA ASP A 186 9.03 -12.57 16.39
C ASP A 186 8.34 -12.76 17.75
N GLU A 187 8.70 -11.98 18.77
CA GLU A 187 8.13 -12.10 20.12
C GLU A 187 6.95 -11.16 20.38
N ASP A 188 6.94 -10.00 19.72
CA ASP A 188 5.91 -8.97 19.85
C ASP A 188 4.54 -9.52 19.45
N VAL A 189 3.52 -9.18 20.23
CA VAL A 189 2.13 -9.61 19.97
C VAL A 189 1.50 -8.60 19.03
N HIS A 190 1.11 -9.06 17.85
CA HIS A 190 0.43 -8.28 16.85
C HIS A 190 -1.04 -8.64 16.75
N GLN A 191 -1.89 -7.63 16.87
CA GLN A 191 -3.31 -7.76 16.57
C GLN A 191 -3.55 -7.22 15.15
N PRO A 192 -3.93 -8.06 14.17
CA PRO A 192 -4.35 -7.56 12.88
C PRO A 192 -5.56 -6.65 13.04
N MET A 193 -5.50 -5.47 12.42
CA MET A 193 -6.54 -4.45 12.50
C MET A 193 -7.13 -4.17 11.12
N TYR A 194 -8.45 -3.99 11.03
CA TYR A 194 -9.11 -3.47 9.83
C TYR A 194 -10.16 -2.45 10.26
N GLN A 195 -10.06 -1.22 9.75
CA GLN A 195 -10.98 -0.13 10.13
C GLN A 195 -11.07 0.03 11.65
N ARG A 196 -9.90 -0.02 12.34
CA ARG A 196 -9.75 0.05 13.79
C ARG A 196 -10.39 -1.08 14.60
N LYS A 197 -10.86 -2.15 13.95
CA LYS A 197 -11.40 -3.31 14.65
C LYS A 197 -10.39 -4.45 14.60
N PRO A 198 -10.17 -5.15 15.73
CA PRO A 198 -9.38 -6.37 15.71
C PRO A 198 -10.01 -7.38 14.75
N VAL A 199 -9.16 -8.06 14.00
CA VAL A 199 -9.53 -9.09 13.05
C VAL A 199 -8.79 -10.36 13.43
N GLY A 200 -9.55 -11.42 13.70
CA GLY A 200 -8.96 -12.68 14.18
C GLY A 200 -8.29 -12.51 15.54
N ASP A 201 -7.53 -13.54 15.90
CA ASP A 201 -6.78 -13.56 17.16
C ASP A 201 -5.49 -12.75 17.04
N ALA A 202 -4.99 -12.28 18.19
CA ALA A 202 -3.64 -11.74 18.26
C ALA A 202 -2.62 -12.85 17.97
N VAL A 203 -1.59 -12.54 17.19
CA VAL A 203 -0.55 -13.47 16.73
C VAL A 203 0.84 -12.95 17.12
N SER A 204 1.77 -13.87 17.32
CA SER A 204 3.20 -13.56 17.42
C SER A 204 3.96 -14.42 16.41
N THR A 205 5.25 -14.20 16.26
CA THR A 205 6.12 -14.82 15.27
C THR A 205 5.94 -14.31 13.84
N TRP A 206 7.02 -14.34 13.07
CA TRP A 206 6.97 -14.02 11.64
C TRP A 206 6.01 -14.94 10.88
N HIS A 207 5.97 -16.23 11.24
CA HIS A 207 5.14 -17.24 10.58
C HIS A 207 3.64 -16.97 10.75
N ASP A 208 3.20 -16.71 11.98
CA ASP A 208 1.77 -16.55 12.24
C ASP A 208 1.30 -15.16 11.78
N ARG A 209 2.17 -14.12 11.84
CA ARG A 209 1.92 -12.82 11.20
C ARG A 209 1.69 -12.94 9.69
N LEU A 210 2.51 -13.72 8.97
CA LEU A 210 2.28 -13.94 7.53
C LEU A 210 0.98 -14.73 7.27
N THR A 211 0.64 -15.67 8.14
CA THR A 211 -0.60 -16.46 8.02
C THR A 211 -1.84 -15.62 8.28
N ALA A 212 -1.75 -14.64 9.19
CA ALA A 212 -2.80 -13.68 9.50
C ALA A 212 -2.87 -12.49 8.50
N PHE A 213 -1.93 -12.41 7.55
CA PHE A 213 -1.91 -11.35 6.55
C PHE A 213 -3.24 -11.27 5.78
N PHE A 214 -3.71 -10.05 5.56
CA PHE A 214 -4.77 -9.79 4.60
C PHE A 214 -4.55 -8.44 3.91
N TRP A 215 -5.01 -8.33 2.67
CA TRP A 215 -5.06 -7.04 1.98
C TRP A 215 -6.06 -7.08 0.83
N PRO A 216 -6.95 -6.08 0.68
CA PRO A 216 -7.13 -4.88 1.51
C PRO A 216 -8.15 -5.05 2.65
N LYS A 217 -8.78 -6.23 2.74
CA LYS A 217 -9.83 -6.53 3.70
C LYS A 217 -9.64 -7.96 4.22
N PRO A 218 -10.11 -8.30 5.44
CA PRO A 218 -9.88 -9.59 6.08
C PRO A 218 -10.22 -10.83 5.25
N ARG A 219 -11.27 -10.73 4.43
CA ARG A 219 -11.69 -11.84 3.55
C ARG A 219 -10.67 -12.14 2.44
N MET A 220 -9.80 -11.20 2.11
CA MET A 220 -8.72 -11.36 1.15
C MET A 220 -7.42 -11.62 1.92
N GLY A 221 -7.35 -12.81 2.53
CA GLY A 221 -6.21 -13.26 3.33
C GLY A 221 -4.98 -13.58 2.48
N TYR A 222 -3.95 -14.14 3.10
CA TYR A 222 -2.69 -14.48 2.45
C TYR A 222 -2.87 -15.33 1.19
N SER A 223 -3.69 -16.38 1.26
CA SER A 223 -3.96 -17.28 0.13
C SER A 223 -4.65 -16.56 -1.04
N GLU A 224 -5.73 -15.84 -0.76
CA GLU A 224 -6.47 -15.09 -1.77
C GLU A 224 -5.59 -13.99 -2.40
N PHE A 225 -4.86 -13.22 -1.59
CA PHE A 225 -3.94 -12.19 -2.10
C PHE A 225 -2.88 -12.79 -3.04
N LYS A 226 -2.37 -13.99 -2.72
CA LYS A 226 -1.44 -14.70 -3.59
C LYS A 226 -2.06 -15.16 -4.89
N VAL A 227 -3.33 -15.57 -4.91
CA VAL A 227 -4.05 -15.90 -6.17
C VAL A 227 -4.11 -14.69 -7.09
N PHE A 228 -4.38 -13.49 -6.57
CA PHE A 228 -4.44 -12.27 -7.39
C PHE A 228 -3.06 -11.76 -7.81
N SER A 229 -2.05 -11.86 -6.95
CA SER A 229 -0.71 -11.33 -7.24
C SER A 229 0.16 -12.27 -8.08
N SER A 230 -0.08 -13.59 -8.06
CA SER A 230 0.79 -14.57 -8.76
C SER A 230 0.84 -14.39 -10.28
N PRO A 231 -0.28 -14.13 -11.00
CA PRO A 231 -0.21 -13.84 -12.43
C PRO A 231 0.62 -12.59 -12.75
N LEU A 232 0.47 -11.53 -11.94
CA LEU A 232 1.25 -10.29 -12.10
C LEU A 232 2.74 -10.54 -11.91
N LEU A 233 3.09 -11.35 -10.91
CA LEU A 233 4.47 -11.75 -10.64
C LEU A 233 5.04 -12.57 -11.79
N TYR A 234 4.29 -13.56 -12.29
CA TYR A 234 4.69 -14.38 -13.43
C TYR A 234 5.01 -13.54 -14.67
N TYR A 235 4.10 -12.66 -15.07
CA TYR A 235 4.32 -11.80 -16.23
C TYR A 235 5.47 -10.81 -16.01
N SER A 236 5.63 -10.29 -14.78
CA SER A 236 6.77 -9.43 -14.45
C SER A 236 8.10 -10.17 -14.59
N SER A 237 8.18 -11.45 -14.19
CA SER A 237 9.37 -12.27 -14.38
C SER A 237 9.68 -12.51 -15.86
N VAL A 238 8.68 -12.84 -16.69
CA VAL A 238 8.86 -13.02 -18.14
C VAL A 238 9.41 -11.74 -18.79
N LEU A 239 8.87 -10.57 -18.41
CA LEU A 239 9.34 -9.28 -18.92
C LEU A 239 10.76 -8.94 -18.43
N ALA A 240 11.10 -9.29 -17.18
CA ALA A 240 12.42 -9.10 -16.60
C ALA A 240 13.49 -9.96 -17.28
N GLU A 241 13.17 -11.20 -17.66
CA GLU A 241 14.08 -12.08 -18.42
C GLU A 241 14.51 -11.45 -19.75
N ARG A 242 13.59 -10.77 -20.44
CA ARG A 242 13.91 -10.05 -21.68
C ARG A 242 14.98 -8.97 -21.46
N ILE A 243 14.89 -8.25 -20.35
CA ILE A 243 15.86 -7.20 -19.98
C ILE A 243 17.22 -7.83 -19.66
N LEU A 244 17.25 -8.91 -18.89
CA LEU A 244 18.50 -9.62 -18.57
C LEU A 244 19.18 -10.20 -19.82
N ASP A 245 18.39 -10.66 -20.79
CA ASP A 245 18.87 -11.13 -22.08
C ASP A 245 19.32 -9.99 -23.04
N GLY A 246 19.21 -8.72 -22.63
CA GLY A 246 19.50 -7.56 -23.49
C GLY A 246 18.53 -7.41 -24.66
N LYS A 247 17.34 -8.00 -24.58
CA LYS A 247 16.33 -7.99 -25.65
C LYS A 247 15.31 -6.88 -25.40
N ALA A 248 14.93 -6.19 -26.47
CA ALA A 248 13.80 -5.29 -26.43
C ALA A 248 12.48 -6.08 -26.22
N TRP A 249 11.55 -5.45 -25.49
CA TRP A 249 10.16 -5.86 -25.47
C TRP A 249 9.52 -5.61 -26.84
N THR A 250 8.72 -6.58 -27.27
CA THR A 250 7.82 -6.45 -28.42
C THR A 250 6.67 -5.47 -28.11
N PRO A 251 5.96 -4.94 -29.12
CA PRO A 251 4.81 -4.07 -28.89
C PRO A 251 3.74 -4.69 -27.97
N THR A 252 3.52 -6.00 -28.11
CA THR A 252 2.59 -6.74 -27.26
C THR A 252 3.08 -6.83 -25.82
N GLU A 253 4.37 -7.08 -25.60
CA GLU A 253 4.99 -7.10 -24.27
C GLU A 253 4.93 -5.71 -23.60
N ASN A 254 5.14 -4.62 -24.35
CA ASN A 254 4.98 -3.26 -23.83
C ASN A 254 3.55 -3.01 -23.31
N GLN A 255 2.54 -3.38 -24.10
CA GLN A 255 1.13 -3.24 -23.71
C GLN A 255 0.82 -4.08 -22.46
N TYR A 256 1.34 -5.30 -22.40
CA TYR A 256 1.20 -6.15 -21.21
C TYR A 256 1.91 -5.56 -19.99
N ALA A 257 3.10 -4.99 -20.13
CA ALA A 257 3.82 -4.34 -19.04
C ALA A 257 3.00 -3.19 -18.43
N VAL A 258 2.41 -2.34 -19.28
CA VAL A 258 1.50 -1.26 -18.85
C VAL A 258 0.26 -1.83 -18.16
N LYS A 259 -0.31 -2.93 -18.67
CA LYS A 259 -1.45 -3.59 -18.02
C LYS A 259 -1.08 -4.15 -16.64
N VAL A 260 0.06 -4.84 -16.51
CA VAL A 260 0.57 -5.37 -15.25
C VAL A 260 0.78 -4.26 -14.24
N ALA A 261 1.42 -3.16 -14.64
CA ALA A 261 1.61 -2.00 -13.77
C ALA A 261 0.28 -1.44 -13.26
N ASN A 262 -0.70 -1.22 -14.15
CA ASN A 262 -2.02 -0.71 -13.76
C ASN A 262 -2.80 -1.67 -12.84
N GLU A 263 -2.79 -2.98 -13.11
CA GLU A 263 -3.44 -3.96 -12.23
C GLU A 263 -2.76 -4.03 -10.86
N LEU A 264 -1.43 -3.94 -10.80
CA LEU A 264 -0.69 -3.89 -9.54
C LEU A 264 -1.05 -2.62 -8.74
N PHE A 265 -1.12 -1.46 -9.40
CA PHE A 265 -1.53 -0.22 -8.75
C PHE A 265 -2.98 -0.28 -8.24
N ASN A 266 -3.88 -0.96 -8.93
CA ASN A 266 -5.24 -1.18 -8.44
C ASN A 266 -5.28 -2.16 -7.26
N LEU A 267 -4.53 -3.25 -7.32
CA LEU A 267 -4.41 -4.23 -6.24
C LEU A 267 -3.87 -3.60 -4.95
N MET A 268 -2.87 -2.71 -5.08
CA MET A 268 -2.23 -2.05 -3.94
C MET A 268 -2.88 -0.71 -3.57
N GLY A 269 -3.88 -0.24 -4.32
CA GLY A 269 -4.60 1.00 -4.02
C GLY A 269 -3.82 2.29 -4.33
N THR A 270 -2.78 2.22 -5.16
CA THR A 270 -1.83 3.32 -5.45
C THR A 270 -1.93 3.80 -6.90
N PRO A 271 -3.05 4.37 -7.36
CA PRO A 271 -3.23 4.77 -8.75
C PRO A 271 -2.19 5.81 -9.18
N GLN A 272 -1.56 5.58 -10.34
CA GLN A 272 -0.51 6.43 -10.88
C GLN A 272 -1.00 7.27 -12.07
N ARG A 273 -0.40 8.44 -12.23
CA ARG A 273 -0.49 9.25 -13.45
C ARG A 273 0.58 8.77 -14.45
N GLN A 274 0.30 8.88 -15.75
CA GLN A 274 1.27 8.66 -16.83
C GLN A 274 1.92 7.26 -16.78
N VAL A 275 1.11 6.22 -16.69
CA VAL A 275 1.57 4.83 -16.86
C VAL A 275 1.75 4.55 -18.36
N THR A 276 2.92 4.91 -18.88
CA THR A 276 3.30 4.75 -20.29
C THR A 276 4.28 3.58 -20.46
N GLU A 277 4.43 3.09 -21.69
CA GLU A 277 5.41 2.05 -22.01
C GLU A 277 6.83 2.45 -21.57
N GLU A 278 7.22 3.70 -21.84
CA GLU A 278 8.52 4.26 -21.47
C GLU A 278 8.74 4.27 -19.95
N THR A 279 7.79 4.83 -19.19
CA THR A 279 7.93 4.94 -17.72
C THR A 279 7.97 3.56 -17.05
N VAL A 280 7.13 2.62 -17.52
CA VAL A 280 7.12 1.25 -17.03
C VAL A 280 8.44 0.55 -17.34
N ARG A 281 8.90 0.63 -18.59
CA ARG A 281 10.16 0.02 -19.01
C ARG A 281 11.34 0.53 -18.19
N ARG A 282 11.41 1.83 -17.96
CA ARG A 282 12.49 2.45 -17.20
C ARG A 282 12.56 1.95 -15.75
N VAL A 283 11.41 1.83 -15.09
CA VAL A 283 11.33 1.27 -13.72
C VAL A 283 11.73 -0.21 -13.72
N PHE A 284 11.30 -0.98 -14.72
CA PHE A 284 11.73 -2.37 -14.87
C PHE A 284 13.24 -2.48 -15.06
N GLU A 285 13.84 -1.70 -15.96
CA GLU A 285 15.29 -1.74 -16.23
C GLU A 285 16.10 -1.34 -14.99
N ALA A 286 15.71 -0.25 -14.31
CA ALA A 286 16.35 0.18 -13.06
C ALA A 286 16.23 -0.88 -11.96
N ALA A 287 15.05 -1.52 -11.80
CA ALA A 287 14.83 -2.56 -10.80
C ALA A 287 15.63 -3.84 -11.10
N VAL A 288 15.50 -4.37 -12.32
CA VAL A 288 16.10 -5.65 -12.74
C VAL A 288 17.62 -5.56 -12.76
N LEU A 289 18.19 -4.40 -13.11
CA LEU A 289 19.64 -4.19 -13.17
C LEU A 289 20.20 -3.51 -11.91
N ASN A 290 19.36 -3.30 -10.88
CA ASN A 290 19.66 -2.55 -9.66
C ASN A 290 20.41 -1.23 -9.88
N ARG A 291 19.97 -0.45 -10.87
CA ARG A 291 20.57 0.84 -11.20
C ARG A 291 19.84 1.97 -10.50
N ILE A 292 20.59 2.95 -10.03
CA ILE A 292 20.02 4.24 -9.62
C ILE A 292 19.68 5.01 -10.89
N ASP A 293 18.41 5.30 -11.08
CA ASP A 293 17.90 6.07 -12.21
C ASP A 293 16.91 7.13 -11.72
N GLU A 294 17.38 8.37 -11.62
CA GLU A 294 16.61 9.48 -11.05
C GLU A 294 15.37 9.88 -11.88
N GLU A 295 15.31 9.50 -13.15
CA GLU A 295 14.10 9.78 -13.97
C GLU A 295 13.13 8.59 -13.99
N ALA A 296 13.53 7.41 -13.49
CA ALA A 296 12.63 6.29 -13.23
C ALA A 296 11.77 6.58 -12.00
N LYS A 297 10.45 6.45 -12.13
CA LYS A 297 9.49 6.79 -11.07
C LYS A 297 9.67 5.90 -9.84
N MET A 298 9.57 6.48 -8.63
CA MET A 298 9.84 5.75 -7.37
C MET A 298 8.96 6.15 -6.16
N ASN A 299 7.68 6.47 -6.38
CA ASN A 299 6.73 6.62 -5.25
C ASN A 299 6.20 5.26 -4.76
N SER A 300 5.31 5.22 -3.75
CA SER A 300 4.86 3.95 -3.14
C SER A 300 4.18 2.98 -4.12
N GLY A 301 3.61 3.46 -5.23
CA GLY A 301 3.10 2.58 -6.28
C GLY A 301 4.24 1.93 -7.08
N TRP A 302 5.20 2.75 -7.52
CA TRP A 302 6.32 2.28 -8.34
C TRP A 302 7.29 1.36 -7.59
N THR A 303 7.39 1.47 -6.27
CA THR A 303 8.15 0.51 -5.44
C THR A 303 7.58 -0.91 -5.55
N PHE A 304 6.26 -1.07 -5.65
CA PHE A 304 5.64 -2.40 -5.88
C PHE A 304 6.01 -2.95 -7.25
N LEU A 305 6.00 -2.10 -8.29
CA LEU A 305 6.39 -2.53 -9.63
C LEU A 305 7.86 -2.96 -9.67
N ALA A 306 8.74 -2.19 -9.05
CA ALA A 306 10.16 -2.52 -8.93
C ALA A 306 10.39 -3.85 -8.17
N ALA A 307 9.63 -4.08 -7.10
CA ALA A 307 9.69 -5.33 -6.34
C ALA A 307 9.21 -6.54 -7.17
N PHE A 308 8.15 -6.39 -7.96
CA PHE A 308 7.66 -7.45 -8.85
C PHE A 308 8.61 -7.72 -10.02
N ALA A 309 9.18 -6.69 -10.62
CA ALA A 309 10.13 -6.81 -11.73
C ALA A 309 11.42 -7.52 -11.31
N SER A 310 11.95 -7.20 -10.13
CA SER A 310 13.20 -7.77 -9.60
C SER A 310 13.04 -9.12 -8.90
N ALA A 311 11.81 -9.61 -8.70
CA ALA A 311 11.54 -10.86 -7.98
C ALA A 311 12.17 -12.11 -8.62
N ILE A 312 12.56 -12.04 -9.89
CA ILE A 312 13.31 -13.10 -10.58
C ILE A 312 14.65 -13.41 -9.88
N HIS A 313 15.25 -12.42 -9.21
CA HIS A 313 16.50 -12.55 -8.48
C HIS A 313 16.37 -13.35 -7.19
N GLU A 314 15.15 -13.61 -6.70
CA GLU A 314 14.93 -14.45 -5.51
C GLU A 314 15.30 -15.92 -5.75
N LYS A 315 15.16 -16.40 -7.00
CA LYS A 315 15.37 -17.81 -7.38
C LYS A 315 16.60 -18.04 -8.24
N SER A 316 17.25 -16.97 -8.68
CA SER A 316 18.31 -17.04 -9.69
C SER A 316 19.67 -16.80 -9.04
N PRO A 317 20.56 -17.80 -8.99
CA PRO A 317 21.95 -17.60 -8.56
C PRO A 317 22.79 -16.83 -9.61
N ARG A 318 22.17 -16.26 -10.65
CA ARG A 318 22.82 -15.68 -11.83
C ARG A 318 23.02 -14.17 -11.81
N SER A 319 22.91 -13.48 -10.69
CA SER A 319 23.12 -12.03 -10.73
C SER A 319 23.84 -11.48 -9.52
N ASP A 320 24.79 -10.59 -9.82
CA ASP A 320 25.25 -9.53 -8.91
C ASP A 320 24.10 -8.59 -8.46
N TYR A 321 22.88 -8.82 -8.98
CA TYR A 321 21.65 -8.12 -8.66
C TYR A 321 20.86 -8.84 -7.55
N ILE A 322 20.15 -8.05 -6.76
CA ILE A 322 19.31 -8.42 -5.64
C ILE A 322 17.82 -8.25 -5.97
N PRO A 323 16.93 -9.07 -5.38
CA PRO A 323 15.50 -8.79 -5.37
C PRO A 323 15.22 -7.51 -4.59
N LEU A 324 14.21 -6.76 -5.00
CA LEU A 324 13.80 -5.52 -4.32
C LEU A 324 12.53 -5.75 -3.48
N MET A 325 12.48 -5.08 -2.34
CA MET A 325 11.31 -4.99 -1.46
C MET A 325 10.59 -3.68 -1.73
N ALA A 326 9.26 -3.64 -1.76
CA ALA A 326 8.51 -2.41 -1.99
C ALA A 326 8.61 -1.47 -0.78
N TRP A 327 9.58 -0.55 -0.76
CA TRP A 327 9.79 0.38 0.35
C TRP A 327 8.75 1.51 0.37
N ASN A 328 7.53 1.16 0.76
CA ASN A 328 6.43 2.08 1.02
C ASN A 328 6.39 2.50 2.50
N SER A 329 5.51 3.43 2.82
CA SER A 329 5.28 3.98 4.16
C SER A 329 4.99 2.95 5.24
N ARG A 330 4.24 1.89 4.97
CA ARG A 330 3.96 0.85 5.99
C ARG A 330 5.22 0.10 6.37
N ILE A 331 5.96 -0.35 5.36
CA ILE A 331 7.20 -1.11 5.56
C ILE A 331 8.27 -0.23 6.21
N ALA A 332 8.43 1.00 5.69
CA ALA A 332 9.33 1.97 6.27
C ALA A 332 8.98 2.25 7.73
N THR A 333 7.69 2.42 8.04
CA THR A 333 7.22 2.62 9.42
C THR A 333 7.54 1.40 10.28
N ALA A 334 7.17 0.19 9.88
CA ALA A 334 7.39 -1.05 10.65
C ALA A 334 8.88 -1.27 11.02
N VAL A 335 9.78 -0.87 10.12
CA VAL A 335 11.22 -1.03 10.28
C VAL A 335 11.84 0.15 11.02
N ILE A 336 11.70 1.38 10.51
CA ILE A 336 12.40 2.56 11.03
C ILE A 336 11.98 2.83 12.47
N SER A 337 10.70 2.69 12.79
CA SER A 337 10.23 2.96 14.16
C SER A 337 10.82 1.99 15.20
N ARG A 338 11.09 0.73 14.83
CA ARG A 338 11.75 -0.24 15.70
C ARG A 338 13.26 -0.01 15.78
N LEU A 339 13.90 0.32 14.65
CA LEU A 339 15.32 0.68 14.66
C LEU A 339 15.58 1.96 15.46
N ASP A 340 14.74 2.98 15.29
CA ASP A 340 14.78 4.23 16.06
C ASP A 340 14.68 3.97 17.57
N PHE A 341 13.73 3.14 17.99
CA PHE A 341 13.57 2.73 19.37
C PHE A 341 14.82 2.00 19.89
N LEU A 342 15.29 0.96 19.17
CA LEU A 342 16.45 0.18 19.58
C LEU A 342 17.72 1.03 19.70
N LEU A 343 17.96 1.93 18.74
CA LEU A 343 19.08 2.87 18.77
C LEU A 343 19.00 3.82 19.97
N THR A 344 17.82 4.40 20.20
CA THR A 344 17.58 5.35 21.29
C THR A 344 17.76 4.68 22.66
N GLU A 345 17.20 3.49 22.85
CA GLU A 345 17.37 2.71 24.08
C GLU A 345 18.83 2.26 24.28
N ALA A 346 19.58 2.04 23.20
CA ALA A 346 21.02 1.81 23.27
C ALA A 346 21.83 3.07 23.64
N GLY A 347 21.20 4.24 23.75
CA GLY A 347 21.83 5.52 24.08
C GLY A 347 22.38 6.27 22.87
N VAL A 348 21.96 5.93 21.65
CA VAL A 348 22.24 6.74 20.45
C VAL A 348 21.39 8.00 20.50
N THR A 349 22.03 9.16 20.37
CA THR A 349 21.38 10.48 20.42
C THR A 349 21.32 11.16 19.05
N GLU A 350 22.12 10.69 18.09
CA GLU A 350 22.17 11.19 16.71
C GLU A 350 22.34 10.00 15.76
N LEU A 351 21.63 10.02 14.62
CA LEU A 351 21.65 8.90 13.67
C LEU A 351 23.03 8.70 13.01
N GLY A 352 23.78 9.78 12.73
CA GLY A 352 25.11 9.70 12.12
C GLY A 352 25.14 8.86 10.83
N ASP A 353 26.12 7.96 10.73
CA ASP A 353 26.29 7.05 9.58
C ASP A 353 25.54 5.71 9.73
N ARG A 354 24.64 5.59 10.73
CA ARG A 354 23.85 4.37 10.95
C ARG A 354 22.83 4.19 9.83
N PHE A 355 22.72 2.98 9.28
CA PHE A 355 21.79 2.62 8.20
C PHE A 355 21.86 3.55 6.97
N PRO A 356 23.03 3.68 6.32
CA PRO A 356 23.23 4.65 5.25
C PRO A 356 22.28 4.45 4.07
N GLY A 357 21.60 5.52 3.66
CA GLY A 357 20.65 5.54 2.56
C GLY A 357 19.22 5.11 2.93
N LEU A 358 18.98 4.60 4.15
CA LEU A 358 17.63 4.37 4.64
C LEU A 358 16.95 5.69 4.99
N GLY A 359 15.63 5.79 4.82
CA GLY A 359 14.89 7.02 5.10
C GLY A 359 13.39 6.83 5.16
N LEU A 360 12.73 7.83 5.76
CA LEU A 360 11.29 7.89 5.97
C LEU A 360 10.54 8.02 4.64
N ILE A 361 9.41 7.34 4.55
CA ILE A 361 8.48 7.44 3.42
C ILE A 361 7.21 8.09 3.93
N PRO A 362 6.78 9.25 3.37
CA PRO A 362 5.51 9.84 3.71
C PRO A 362 4.41 8.90 3.26
N GLY A 363 3.53 8.56 4.18
CA GLY A 363 2.31 7.85 3.90
C GLY A 363 1.39 8.04 5.08
N TRP A 364 0.17 8.40 4.75
CA TRP A 364 -0.73 8.97 5.71
C TRP A 364 -2.08 8.26 5.75
N GLY A 365 -2.29 7.26 4.87
CA GLY A 365 -3.57 6.61 4.68
C GLY A 365 -3.63 5.27 5.38
N GLY A 366 -4.52 5.17 6.37
CA GLY A 366 -4.83 3.91 7.04
C GLY A 366 -4.40 3.84 8.49
N THR A 367 -3.27 4.45 8.90
CA THR A 367 -2.88 4.51 10.32
C THR A 367 -1.74 5.49 10.67
N ARG A 368 -1.90 6.02 11.91
CA ARG A 368 -1.00 6.63 12.91
C ARG A 368 0.35 7.20 12.46
N PRO A 369 0.51 8.55 12.37
CA PRO A 369 1.83 9.15 12.41
C PRO A 369 2.60 8.65 13.64
N ARG A 370 3.84 8.21 13.43
CA ARG A 370 4.75 7.81 14.50
C ARG A 370 5.71 8.94 14.80
N GLN A 371 6.01 9.10 16.09
CA GLN A 371 7.05 10.01 16.52
C GLN A 371 8.39 9.26 16.53
N TYR A 372 9.40 9.85 15.90
CA TYR A 372 10.77 9.33 15.89
C TYR A 372 11.62 10.17 16.84
N SER A 373 12.54 9.53 17.54
CA SER A 373 13.47 10.16 18.47
C SER A 373 14.71 10.68 17.74
N LEU A 374 15.13 9.98 16.68
CA LEU A 374 16.26 10.37 15.84
C LEU A 374 15.79 11.07 14.56
N ASN A 375 16.66 11.93 14.02
CA ASN A 375 16.41 12.65 12.77
C ASN A 375 16.71 11.76 11.56
N TRP A 376 15.73 10.94 11.15
CA TRP A 376 15.82 10.13 9.94
C TRP A 376 15.65 10.98 8.67
N PRO A 377 16.48 10.78 7.63
CA PRO A 377 16.33 11.52 6.38
C PRO A 377 15.07 11.08 5.62
N SER A 378 14.61 11.91 4.68
CA SER A 378 13.57 11.49 3.74
C SER A 378 14.13 10.50 2.74
N GLY A 379 13.47 9.34 2.61
CA GLY A 379 13.77 8.33 1.61
C GLY A 379 12.80 8.34 0.42
N TYR A 380 11.87 9.30 0.39
CA TYR A 380 10.77 9.31 -0.57
C TYR A 380 11.25 9.56 -1.99
N ARG A 381 10.73 8.78 -2.95
CA ARG A 381 11.07 8.89 -4.38
C ARG A 381 12.56 8.70 -4.68
N SER A 382 13.27 7.94 -3.84
CA SER A 382 14.69 7.69 -4.00
C SER A 382 14.99 6.23 -4.36
N TRP A 383 15.64 6.02 -5.50
CA TRP A 383 16.20 4.71 -5.85
C TRP A 383 17.32 4.29 -4.91
N ARG A 384 18.09 5.23 -4.38
CA ARG A 384 19.13 4.94 -3.39
C ARG A 384 18.51 4.32 -2.14
N THR A 385 17.44 4.91 -1.62
CA THR A 385 16.71 4.34 -0.48
C THR A 385 16.08 3.01 -0.81
N GLN A 386 15.44 2.88 -1.98
CA GLN A 386 14.84 1.61 -2.41
C GLN A 386 15.86 0.46 -2.43
N LEU A 387 17.08 0.70 -2.92
CA LEU A 387 18.16 -0.30 -2.92
C LEU A 387 18.71 -0.59 -1.52
N ALA A 388 18.93 0.45 -0.70
CA ALA A 388 19.40 0.29 0.68
C ALA A 388 18.40 -0.51 1.54
N ALA A 389 17.11 -0.16 1.46
CA ALA A 389 16.03 -0.87 2.11
C ALA A 389 15.90 -2.33 1.66
N SER A 390 16.13 -2.61 0.37
CA SER A 390 16.10 -3.97 -0.16
C SER A 390 17.26 -4.82 0.40
N ARG A 391 18.46 -4.24 0.57
CA ARG A 391 19.59 -4.90 1.25
C ARG A 391 19.28 -5.21 2.71
N LEU A 392 18.66 -4.27 3.43
CA LEU A 392 18.18 -4.49 4.80
C LEU A 392 17.14 -5.63 4.85
N GLY A 393 16.17 -5.64 3.92
CA GLY A 393 15.18 -6.72 3.83
C GLY A 393 15.81 -8.09 3.54
N ILE A 394 16.88 -8.14 2.76
CA ILE A 394 17.68 -9.35 2.53
C ILE A 394 18.38 -9.79 3.81
N GLN A 395 18.96 -8.87 4.58
CA GLN A 395 19.53 -9.20 5.90
C GLN A 395 18.46 -9.81 6.82
N ILE A 396 17.26 -9.22 6.89
CA ILE A 396 16.13 -9.78 7.65
C ILE A 396 15.80 -11.20 7.19
N ARG A 397 15.64 -11.41 5.87
CA ARG A 397 15.37 -12.73 5.29
C ARG A 397 16.44 -13.75 5.66
N ASP A 398 17.70 -13.35 5.58
CA ASP A 398 18.84 -14.24 5.84
C ASP A 398 18.94 -14.58 7.33
N ILE A 399 18.68 -13.63 8.24
CA ILE A 399 18.55 -13.87 9.68
C ILE A 399 17.45 -14.90 9.95
N LEU A 400 16.27 -14.74 9.33
CA LEU A 400 15.14 -15.68 9.45
C LEU A 400 15.45 -17.09 8.92
N ASN A 401 16.38 -17.19 7.96
CA ASN A 401 16.79 -18.45 7.35
C ASN A 401 17.92 -19.15 8.08
N ASN A 402 18.86 -18.41 8.65
CA ASN A 402 20.16 -18.94 9.07
C ASN A 402 20.39 -18.90 10.58
N SER A 403 19.62 -18.10 11.35
CA SER A 403 19.82 -18.01 12.80
C SER A 403 19.51 -19.33 13.49
N VAL A 404 20.39 -19.72 14.42
CA VAL A 404 20.22 -20.90 15.27
C VAL A 404 20.13 -20.49 16.75
N ASN A 405 19.39 -21.26 17.54
CA ASN A 405 19.33 -21.10 18.99
C ASN A 405 20.55 -21.78 19.66
N SER A 406 20.62 -21.69 20.99
CA SER A 406 21.72 -22.28 21.79
C SER A 406 21.88 -23.81 21.65
N ARG A 407 20.89 -24.50 21.07
CA ARG A 407 20.92 -25.94 20.79
C ARG A 407 21.31 -26.26 19.34
N GLY A 408 21.71 -25.25 18.55
CA GLY A 408 22.02 -25.41 17.13
C GLY A 408 20.80 -25.66 16.25
N GLN A 409 19.58 -25.50 16.78
CA GLN A 409 18.34 -25.65 16.01
C GLN A 409 17.97 -24.30 15.38
N ARG A 410 17.34 -24.32 14.21
CA ARG A 410 16.83 -23.10 13.57
C ARG A 410 15.97 -22.30 14.55
N LYS A 411 16.30 -21.02 14.73
CA LYS A 411 15.64 -20.12 15.69
C LYS A 411 14.22 -19.78 15.24
N TYR A 412 14.05 -19.39 13.98
CA TYR A 412 12.77 -18.92 13.45
C TYR A 412 12.07 -19.99 12.61
N ARG A 413 10.74 -20.06 12.72
CA ARG A 413 9.91 -20.97 11.91
C ARG A 413 10.08 -20.67 10.43
N THR A 414 10.00 -21.71 9.59
CA THR A 414 10.01 -21.57 8.13
C THR A 414 8.80 -20.80 7.61
N MET A 415 8.95 -20.18 6.45
CA MET A 415 7.88 -19.39 5.83
C MET A 415 6.72 -20.30 5.41
N PRO A 416 5.46 -19.99 5.77
CA PRO A 416 4.30 -20.71 5.28
C PRO A 416 4.06 -20.41 3.79
N LEU A 417 3.71 -21.47 3.03
CA LEU A 417 3.31 -21.38 1.63
C LEU A 417 1.79 -21.59 1.51
N VAL A 418 1.19 -21.01 0.48
CA VAL A 418 -0.28 -21.07 0.24
C VAL A 418 -0.80 -22.49 0.06
N GLY A 419 0.04 -23.43 -0.40
CA GLY A 419 -0.31 -24.84 -0.53
C GLY A 419 -0.31 -25.63 0.79
N GLY A 420 -0.04 -24.99 1.93
CA GLY A 420 0.14 -25.65 3.23
C GLY A 420 1.58 -26.12 3.50
N ASP A 421 2.42 -26.13 2.46
CA ASP A 421 3.85 -26.42 2.57
C ASP A 421 4.63 -25.31 3.29
N ARG A 422 5.92 -25.56 3.54
CA ARG A 422 6.84 -24.60 4.15
C ARG A 422 8.11 -24.48 3.34
N GLY A 423 8.67 -23.28 3.31
CA GLY A 423 9.89 -22.97 2.56
C GLY A 423 10.84 -22.02 3.27
N PRO A 424 12.01 -21.73 2.68
CA PRO A 424 12.84 -20.63 3.14
C PRO A 424 12.06 -19.32 3.04
N TRP A 425 12.37 -18.38 3.93
CA TRP A 425 11.88 -17.02 3.84
C TRP A 425 12.39 -16.38 2.56
N THR A 426 11.49 -15.67 1.88
CA THR A 426 11.79 -14.87 0.70
C THR A 426 11.64 -13.39 1.05
N LEU A 427 12.25 -12.49 0.27
CA LEU A 427 12.08 -11.06 0.48
C LEU A 427 10.60 -10.64 0.38
N ARG A 428 9.82 -11.29 -0.50
CA ARG A 428 8.37 -11.08 -0.60
C ARG A 428 7.59 -11.54 0.63
N GLY A 429 8.00 -12.63 1.28
CA GLY A 429 7.38 -13.07 2.54
C GLY A 429 7.63 -12.09 3.67
N VAL A 430 8.87 -11.60 3.78
CA VAL A 430 9.25 -10.52 4.72
C VAL A 430 8.45 -9.26 4.44
N GLU A 431 8.33 -8.86 3.17
CA GLU A 431 7.58 -7.67 2.74
C GLU A 431 6.12 -7.71 3.23
N LEU A 432 5.44 -8.84 3.09
CA LEU A 432 4.03 -8.96 3.48
C LEU A 432 3.83 -8.86 5.00
N VAL A 433 4.75 -9.42 5.80
CA VAL A 433 4.71 -9.25 7.27
C VAL A 433 4.90 -7.78 7.63
N LEU A 434 5.96 -7.15 7.12
CA LEU A 434 6.27 -5.75 7.42
C LEU A 434 5.17 -4.79 6.93
N PHE A 435 4.51 -5.11 5.81
CA PHE A 435 3.40 -4.31 5.28
C PHE A 435 2.18 -4.32 6.21
N GLN A 436 1.88 -5.47 6.81
CA GLN A 436 0.78 -5.60 7.79
C GLN A 436 1.16 -4.98 9.14
N ASP A 437 2.41 -5.11 9.56
CA ASP A 437 2.95 -4.51 10.79
C ASP A 437 2.93 -2.98 10.80
N GLY A 438 3.06 -2.37 9.62
CA GLY A 438 2.99 -0.94 9.44
C GLY A 438 1.56 -0.38 9.38
N TYR A 439 0.56 -1.25 9.39
CA TYR A 439 -0.86 -0.89 9.47
C TYR A 439 -1.30 -0.85 10.94
#